data_AF-A0A244E729-F1
#
_entry.id   AF-A0A244E729-F1
#
_cell.length_a   1.000
_cell.length_b   1.000
_cell.length_c   1.000
_cell.angle_alpha   90.00
_cell.angle_beta   90.00
_cell.angle_gamma   90.00
#
_symmetry.space_group_name_H-M   'P 1'
#
loop_
_entity.id
_entity.type
_entity.pdbx_description
1 polymer ?
#
loop_
_entity_poly.entity_id
_entity_poly.type
_entity_poly.pdbx_seq_one_letter_code
_entity_poly.pdbx_strand_id
1 'polypeptide(L)'
;MRAFRNALGSFPTGVAIITTTGADGKPIGLTCNSFSSVSLEPPLVSWGLRLASKSLEAFRQADAFAINILAEDQKELSARFASGAIADKFEGVPWTAGHRGLPVIAGSVATFECDKFAEHLAGDHVLFLGQVARFDHGRQEASLVFYKGAYMMLTQSLRELAASGKLDSVHLDQARRLINCMLLRLACQNGSPEDFDAIERNIAEIENYSDAAHRAEASIEFFRLVTLAAHNEVLVVVAETLTTLLRHVLQTDATLRARPELVPVRRKILAHMRERDPDAAEAEMSHYFDQLRRGAAAREVHA
;
A
#
# COMPACT_ATOMS: atom_id res chain seq x y z
N MET A 1 24.74 3.60 -9.03
CA MET A 1 23.72 4.61 -8.66
C MET A 1 22.26 4.13 -8.74
N ARG A 2 21.78 3.53 -9.83
CA ARG A 2 20.38 3.03 -9.92
C ARG A 2 20.08 1.92 -8.89
N ALA A 3 20.97 0.94 -8.75
CA ALA A 3 20.82 -0.13 -7.75
C ALA A 3 20.72 0.39 -6.31
N PHE A 4 21.56 1.38 -5.95
CA PHE A 4 21.50 2.02 -4.62
C PHE A 4 20.17 2.74 -4.38
N ARG A 5 19.66 3.49 -5.38
CA ARG A 5 18.32 4.11 -5.28
C ARG A 5 17.20 3.07 -5.16
N ASN A 6 17.31 1.95 -5.88
CA ASN A 6 16.33 0.87 -5.77
C ASN A 6 16.35 0.24 -4.36
N ALA A 7 17.55 0.03 -3.80
CA ALA A 7 17.70 -0.49 -2.44
C ALA A 7 17.12 0.45 -1.38
N LEU A 8 17.36 1.76 -1.49
CA LEU A 8 16.73 2.77 -0.63
C LEU A 8 15.20 2.75 -0.75
N GLY A 9 14.69 2.56 -1.96
CA GLY A 9 13.25 2.46 -2.23
C GLY A 9 12.57 1.23 -1.61
N SER A 10 13.33 0.28 -1.05
CA SER A 10 12.78 -0.86 -0.31
C SER A 10 12.28 -0.50 1.09
N PHE A 11 12.59 0.70 1.60
CA PHE A 11 12.02 1.22 2.83
C PHE A 11 10.80 2.11 2.50
N PRO A 12 9.56 1.67 2.78
CA PRO A 12 8.38 2.49 2.53
C PRO A 12 8.41 3.73 3.43
N THR A 13 7.99 4.87 2.87
CA THR A 13 7.98 6.16 3.56
C THR A 13 6.63 6.82 3.40
N GLY A 14 6.22 7.59 4.42
CA GLY A 14 5.19 8.60 4.23
C GLY A 14 5.68 9.71 3.30
N VAL A 15 4.75 10.46 2.73
CA VAL A 15 5.07 11.61 1.89
C VAL A 15 4.71 12.90 2.61
N ALA A 16 5.63 13.86 2.60
CA ALA A 16 5.44 15.16 3.21
C ALA A 16 5.66 16.28 2.20
N ILE A 17 5.06 17.44 2.45
CA ILE A 17 5.45 18.70 1.82
C ILE A 17 6.10 19.57 2.89
N ILE A 18 7.35 19.94 2.64
CA ILE A 18 8.09 20.88 3.48
C ILE A 18 7.83 22.28 2.94
N THR A 19 7.47 23.20 3.82
CA THR A 19 7.08 24.56 3.49
C THR A 19 7.85 25.57 4.32
N THR A 20 8.11 26.73 3.75
CA THR A 20 8.66 27.90 4.44
C THR A 20 8.21 29.17 3.70
N THR A 21 8.63 30.33 4.20
CA THR A 21 8.36 31.62 3.57
C THR A 21 9.67 32.19 3.05
N GLY A 22 9.71 32.55 1.77
CA GLY A 22 10.87 33.19 1.14
C GLY A 22 11.11 34.60 1.67
N ALA A 23 12.29 35.16 1.36
CA ALA A 23 12.65 36.52 1.74
C ALA A 23 11.72 37.60 1.15
N ASP A 24 11.02 37.29 0.05
CA ASP A 24 9.99 38.13 -0.57
C ASP A 24 8.59 37.96 0.06
N GLY A 25 8.49 37.19 1.15
CA GLY A 25 7.23 36.89 1.84
C GLY A 25 6.37 35.84 1.15
N LYS A 26 6.83 35.23 0.04
CA LYS A 26 6.03 34.24 -0.69
C LYS A 26 6.19 32.83 -0.11
N PRO A 27 5.14 32.00 -0.15
CA PRO A 27 5.22 30.63 0.30
C PRO A 27 6.10 29.81 -0.66
N ILE A 28 6.98 28.99 -0.08
CA ILE A 28 7.87 28.06 -0.79
C ILE A 28 7.63 26.67 -0.24
N GLY A 29 7.63 25.67 -1.11
CA GLY A 29 7.53 24.28 -0.66
C GLY A 29 8.00 23.26 -1.67
N LEU A 30 8.28 22.06 -1.15
CA LEU A 30 8.66 20.90 -1.94
C LEU A 30 8.20 19.59 -1.31
N THR A 31 7.98 18.60 -2.16
CA THR A 31 7.70 17.23 -1.72
C THR A 31 8.98 16.57 -1.22
N CYS A 32 8.88 15.90 -0.07
CA CYS A 32 9.95 15.19 0.58
C CYS A 32 9.43 13.85 1.13
N ASN A 33 10.24 12.81 1.04
CA ASN A 33 9.97 11.51 1.67
C ASN A 33 11.14 11.04 2.55
N SER A 34 12.04 11.97 2.93
CA SER A 34 13.18 11.71 3.82
C SER A 34 12.94 12.21 5.25
N PHE A 35 11.69 12.55 5.58
CA PHE A 35 11.29 12.96 6.92
C PHE A 35 11.50 11.82 7.93
N SER A 36 12.01 12.17 9.11
CA SER A 36 12.15 11.24 10.25
C SER A 36 11.98 11.98 11.58
N SER A 37 11.38 11.32 12.57
CA SER A 37 11.51 11.73 13.97
C SER A 37 12.94 11.47 14.46
N VAL A 38 13.46 12.34 15.34
CA VAL A 38 14.83 12.25 15.87
C VAL A 38 14.85 12.16 17.39
N SER A 39 14.10 13.02 18.08
CA SER A 39 14.10 13.10 19.55
C SER A 39 12.72 13.50 20.06
N LEU A 40 12.37 13.05 21.26
CA LEU A 40 11.17 13.48 21.98
C LEU A 40 11.46 14.65 22.94
N GLU A 41 12.64 14.71 23.54
CA GLU A 41 13.04 15.80 24.45
C GLU A 41 14.50 16.22 24.21
N PRO A 42 14.75 17.41 23.63
CA PRO A 42 13.76 18.28 22.98
C PRO A 42 13.11 17.58 21.77
N PRO A 43 11.90 18.00 21.35
CA PRO A 43 11.20 17.37 20.23
C PRO A 43 11.87 17.77 18.91
N LEU A 44 12.62 16.83 18.31
CA LEU A 44 13.39 17.06 17.09
C LEU A 44 12.92 16.14 15.96
N VAL A 45 12.91 16.70 14.75
CA VAL A 45 12.65 16.01 13.49
C VAL A 45 13.73 16.37 12.47
N SER A 46 13.90 15.54 11.45
CA SER A 46 14.85 15.79 10.36
C SER A 46 14.27 15.51 8.98
N TRP A 47 14.87 16.14 7.97
CA TRP A 47 14.63 15.87 6.55
C TRP A 47 15.83 16.32 5.71
N GLY A 48 15.96 15.79 4.49
CA GLY A 48 17.04 16.12 3.55
C GLY A 48 16.59 16.91 2.33
N LEU A 49 17.39 17.89 1.91
CA LEU A 49 17.22 18.64 0.68
C LEU A 49 18.46 18.56 -0.21
N ARG A 50 18.27 18.22 -1.50
CA ARG A 50 19.37 18.19 -2.46
C ARG A 50 20.02 19.55 -2.63
N LEU A 51 21.35 19.57 -2.74
CA LEU A 51 22.13 20.78 -3.02
C LEU A 51 21.73 21.46 -4.34
N ALA A 52 21.25 20.69 -5.31
CA ALA A 52 20.80 21.19 -6.60
C ALA A 52 19.36 21.76 -6.59
N SER A 53 18.68 21.76 -5.43
CA SER A 53 17.30 22.27 -5.34
C SER A 53 17.26 23.79 -5.52
N LYS A 54 16.36 24.28 -6.37
CA LYS A 54 16.09 25.72 -6.52
C LYS A 54 15.60 26.38 -5.24
N SER A 55 15.02 25.60 -4.32
CA SER A 55 14.51 26.09 -3.04
C SER A 55 15.56 26.07 -1.92
N LEU A 56 16.77 25.54 -2.15
CA LEU A 56 17.77 25.34 -1.10
C LEU A 56 18.08 26.64 -0.34
N GLU A 57 18.34 27.72 -1.07
CA GLU A 57 18.73 28.99 -0.46
C GLU A 57 17.62 29.57 0.42
N ALA A 58 16.37 29.41 -0.01
CA ALA A 58 15.23 29.85 0.80
C ALA A 58 15.15 29.10 2.14
N PHE A 59 15.36 27.78 2.15
CA PHE A 59 15.35 27.00 3.40
C PHE A 59 16.59 27.26 4.27
N ARG A 60 17.74 27.58 3.67
CA ARG A 60 18.94 28.00 4.41
C ARG A 60 18.78 29.36 5.07
N GLN A 61 18.11 30.30 4.42
CA GLN A 61 17.85 31.62 4.96
C GLN A 61 16.67 31.64 5.95
N ALA A 62 15.71 30.74 5.78
CA ALA A 62 14.58 30.65 6.68
C ALA A 62 14.98 30.15 8.07
N ASP A 63 14.41 30.77 9.10
CA ASP A 63 14.58 30.36 10.50
C ASP A 63 13.64 29.23 10.91
N ALA A 64 12.63 28.92 10.09
CA ALA A 64 11.57 27.99 10.43
C ALA A 64 11.03 27.31 9.16
N PHE A 65 10.41 26.14 9.34
CA PHE A 65 9.74 25.40 8.28
C PHE A 65 8.60 24.56 8.85
N ALA A 66 7.57 24.28 8.05
CA ALA A 66 6.51 23.35 8.40
C ALA A 66 6.59 22.08 7.55
N ILE A 67 6.36 20.93 8.19
CA ILE A 67 6.24 19.60 7.60
C ILE A 67 4.76 19.26 7.54
N ASN A 68 4.24 19.02 6.35
CA ASN A 68 2.84 18.67 6.12
C ASN A 68 2.79 17.21 5.66
N ILE A 69 2.40 16.29 6.54
CA ILE A 69 2.27 14.86 6.22
C ILE A 69 1.01 14.66 5.39
N LEU A 70 1.16 14.17 4.16
CA LEU A 70 0.07 14.12 3.19
C LEU A 70 -0.89 12.98 3.47
N ALA A 71 -2.17 13.27 3.33
CA ALA A 71 -3.21 12.26 3.22
C ALA A 71 -3.14 11.57 1.87
N GLU A 72 -3.68 10.36 1.81
CA GLU A 72 -3.65 9.52 0.62
C GLU A 72 -4.27 10.16 -0.63
N ASP A 73 -5.32 10.96 -0.44
CA ASP A 73 -6.00 11.71 -1.50
C ASP A 73 -5.20 12.93 -2.01
N GLN A 74 -4.04 13.24 -1.42
CA GLN A 74 -3.19 14.38 -1.78
C GLN A 74 -2.04 14.02 -2.73
N LYS A 75 -2.19 12.96 -3.54
CA LYS A 75 -1.18 12.53 -4.52
C LYS A 75 -0.88 13.61 -5.56
N GLU A 76 -1.91 14.28 -6.09
CA GLU A 76 -1.76 15.35 -7.07
C GLU A 76 -0.97 16.52 -6.47
N LEU A 77 -1.23 16.81 -5.19
CA LEU A 77 -0.50 17.83 -4.44
C LEU A 77 0.98 17.43 -4.29
N SER A 78 1.26 16.18 -3.95
CA SER A 78 2.62 15.66 -3.90
C SER A 78 3.36 15.79 -5.24
N ALA A 79 2.71 15.42 -6.35
CA ALA A 79 3.29 15.55 -7.69
C ALA A 79 3.55 17.02 -8.06
N ARG A 80 2.62 17.91 -7.71
CA ARG A 80 2.74 19.36 -7.91
C ARG A 80 3.98 19.91 -7.22
N PHE A 81 4.16 19.58 -5.94
CA PHE A 81 5.27 20.11 -5.13
C PHE A 81 6.62 19.43 -5.44
N ALA A 82 6.62 18.26 -6.07
CA ALA A 82 7.83 17.61 -6.61
C ALA A 82 8.28 18.20 -7.95
N SER A 83 7.37 18.82 -8.72
CA SER A 83 7.67 19.33 -10.07
C SER A 83 8.56 20.57 -10.04
N GLY A 84 9.59 20.58 -10.89
CA GLY A 84 10.42 21.76 -11.15
C GLY A 84 9.90 22.67 -12.27
N ALA A 85 8.83 22.25 -12.97
CA ALA A 85 8.25 22.96 -14.11
C ALA A 85 7.11 23.92 -13.72
N ILE A 86 6.50 23.70 -12.56
CA ILE A 86 5.43 24.57 -12.05
C ILE A 86 6.06 25.77 -11.37
N ALA A 87 5.75 26.97 -11.87
CA ALA A 87 6.27 28.23 -11.35
C ALA A 87 5.66 28.57 -9.98
N ASP A 88 4.32 28.56 -9.89
CA ASP A 88 3.60 28.77 -8.63
C ASP A 88 2.97 27.46 -8.13
N LYS A 89 3.63 26.87 -7.12
CA LYS A 89 3.17 25.63 -6.49
C LYS A 89 2.01 25.83 -5.52
N PHE A 90 1.73 27.06 -5.09
CA PHE A 90 0.68 27.36 -4.11
C PHE A 90 -0.60 27.89 -4.76
N GLU A 91 -0.58 28.26 -6.03
CA GLU A 91 -1.79 28.73 -6.75
C GLU A 91 -2.95 27.74 -6.63
N GLY A 92 -4.05 28.14 -5.97
CA GLY A 92 -5.22 27.28 -5.75
C GLY A 92 -5.02 26.14 -4.73
N VAL A 93 -3.90 26.13 -4.01
CA VAL A 93 -3.68 25.21 -2.88
C VAL A 93 -4.19 25.88 -1.61
N PRO A 94 -5.14 25.26 -0.87
CA PRO A 94 -5.59 25.81 0.40
C PRO A 94 -4.50 25.63 1.47
N TRP A 95 -4.10 26.74 2.09
CA TRP A 95 -3.16 26.76 3.22
C TRP A 95 -3.50 27.91 4.17
N THR A 96 -2.98 27.84 5.39
CA THR A 96 -3.15 28.87 6.44
C THR A 96 -1.81 29.26 7.03
N ALA A 97 -1.70 30.50 7.52
CA ALA A 97 -0.49 30.96 8.19
C ALA A 97 -0.42 30.37 9.61
N GLY A 98 0.63 29.60 9.88
CA GLY A 98 0.88 28.95 11.16
C GLY A 98 1.89 29.70 12.04
N HIS A 99 2.63 28.96 12.86
CA HIS A 99 3.80 29.41 13.62
C HIS A 99 4.71 30.24 12.73
N ARG A 100 5.02 31.47 13.16
CA ARG A 100 5.85 32.44 12.42
C ARG A 100 5.37 32.73 10.99
N GLY A 101 4.07 32.52 10.72
CA GLY A 101 3.48 32.74 9.39
C GLY A 101 3.83 31.65 8.38
N LEU A 102 4.27 30.46 8.84
CA LEU A 102 4.60 29.34 7.96
C LEU A 102 3.39 28.87 7.15
N PRO A 103 3.54 28.47 5.88
CA PRO A 103 2.43 27.95 5.09
C PRO A 103 2.03 26.54 5.52
N VAL A 104 0.94 26.39 6.28
CA VAL A 104 0.41 25.09 6.71
C VAL A 104 -0.67 24.63 5.74
N ILE A 105 -0.42 23.52 5.04
CA ILE A 105 -1.28 22.98 3.98
C ILE A 105 -2.52 22.32 4.61
N ALA A 106 -3.70 22.72 4.12
CA ALA A 106 -4.96 22.16 4.58
C ALA A 106 -5.12 20.70 4.15
N GLY A 107 -5.80 19.91 4.98
CA GLY A 107 -6.09 18.50 4.69
C GLY A 107 -4.91 17.54 4.89
N SER A 108 -3.81 17.99 5.51
CA SER A 108 -2.70 17.13 5.92
C SER A 108 -3.13 16.20 7.07
N VAL A 109 -2.59 14.97 7.11
CA VAL A 109 -2.83 14.00 8.21
C VAL A 109 -2.23 14.52 9.51
N ALA A 110 -1.02 15.06 9.43
CA ALA A 110 -0.33 15.69 10.54
C ALA A 110 0.51 16.85 10.05
N THR A 111 0.73 17.83 10.92
CA THR A 111 1.61 18.96 10.65
C THR A 111 2.59 19.15 11.80
N PHE A 112 3.82 19.51 11.46
CA PHE A 112 4.85 19.88 12.43
C PHE A 112 5.44 21.22 12.01
N GLU A 113 5.28 22.21 12.85
CA GLU A 113 5.79 23.56 12.62
C GLU A 113 7.04 23.73 13.48
N CYS A 114 8.18 23.91 12.81
CA CYS A 114 9.50 23.77 13.42
C CYS A 114 10.31 25.05 13.31
N ASP A 115 10.98 25.42 14.39
CA ASP A 115 12.12 26.32 14.32
C ASP A 115 13.35 25.52 13.85
N LYS A 116 14.13 26.08 12.94
CA LYS A 116 15.34 25.43 12.41
C LYS A 116 16.37 25.32 13.53
N PHE A 117 16.67 24.07 13.90
CA PHE A 117 17.58 23.76 14.99
C PHE A 117 19.03 23.68 14.50
N ALA A 118 19.27 22.99 13.38
CA ALA A 118 20.59 22.87 12.77
C ALA A 118 20.48 22.50 11.29
N GLU A 119 21.55 22.73 10.53
CA GLU A 119 21.72 22.17 9.20
C GLU A 119 23.12 21.54 9.06
N HIS A 120 23.19 20.41 8.34
CA HIS A 120 24.43 19.68 8.12
C HIS A 120 24.56 19.27 6.66
N LEU A 121 25.73 19.53 6.07
CA LEU A 121 26.08 19.00 4.76
C LEU A 121 26.25 17.48 4.85
N ALA A 122 25.52 16.73 4.04
CA ALA A 122 25.52 15.27 4.02
C ALA A 122 25.54 14.76 2.57
N GLY A 123 26.75 14.71 1.98
CA GLY A 123 26.93 14.29 0.59
C GLY A 123 26.31 15.29 -0.39
N ASP A 124 25.37 14.85 -1.22
CA ASP A 124 24.65 15.70 -2.18
C ASP A 124 23.38 16.37 -1.60
N HIS A 125 23.18 16.27 -0.28
CA HIS A 125 22.07 16.88 0.45
C HIS A 125 22.54 17.75 1.62
N VAL A 126 21.66 18.65 2.07
CA VAL A 126 21.68 19.26 3.39
C VAL A 126 20.62 18.57 4.24
N LEU A 127 21.00 18.08 5.41
CA LEU A 127 20.07 17.61 6.44
C LEU A 127 19.67 18.79 7.32
N PHE A 128 18.37 19.07 7.36
CA PHE A 128 17.80 20.05 8.28
C PHE A 128 17.27 19.32 9.51
N LEU A 129 17.61 19.83 10.68
CA LEU A 129 16.96 19.48 11.94
C LEU A 129 16.03 20.62 12.34
N GLY A 130 14.81 20.27 12.73
CA GLY A 130 13.81 21.20 13.24
C GLY A 130 13.42 20.83 14.67
N GLN A 131 13.35 21.82 15.54
CA GLN A 131 12.72 21.68 16.84
C GLN A 131 11.24 22.02 16.71
N VAL A 132 10.38 21.07 17.06
CA VAL A 132 8.93 21.20 16.90
C VAL A 132 8.41 22.22 17.92
N ALA A 133 7.87 23.33 17.41
CA ALA A 133 7.24 24.37 18.22
C ALA A 133 5.72 24.16 18.34
N ARG A 134 5.10 23.68 17.26
CA ARG A 134 3.68 23.30 17.22
C ARG A 134 3.49 22.07 16.36
N PHE A 135 2.53 21.23 16.71
CA PHE A 135 2.09 20.12 15.86
C PHE A 135 0.59 19.96 15.96
N ASP A 136 0.00 19.37 14.92
CA ASP A 136 -1.42 19.03 14.88
C ASP A 136 -1.63 17.70 14.15
N HIS A 137 -2.74 17.03 14.48
CA HIS A 137 -3.21 15.84 13.78
C HIS A 137 -4.54 16.21 13.11
N GLY A 138 -4.50 16.45 11.80
CA GLY A 138 -5.62 17.02 11.05
C GLY A 138 -6.71 16.00 10.71
N ARG A 139 -6.35 14.93 9.98
CA ARG A 139 -7.31 13.93 9.46
C ARG A 139 -7.03 12.55 10.05
N GLN A 140 -8.10 11.76 10.20
CA GLN A 140 -8.03 10.34 10.62
C GLN A 140 -7.74 9.38 9.44
N GLU A 141 -7.56 9.91 8.24
CA GLU A 141 -7.28 9.12 7.03
C GLU A 141 -5.85 8.58 7.00
N ALA A 142 -5.62 7.58 6.15
CA ALA A 142 -4.29 7.03 5.95
C ALA A 142 -3.35 8.05 5.27
N SER A 143 -2.07 8.01 5.65
CA SER A 143 -1.03 8.80 5.01
C SER A 143 -0.70 8.27 3.61
N LEU A 144 -0.39 9.17 2.68
CA LEU A 144 0.16 8.80 1.37
C LEU A 144 1.51 8.09 1.55
N VAL A 145 1.68 6.92 0.91
CA VAL A 145 2.89 6.09 1.00
C VAL A 145 3.64 6.06 -0.33
N PHE A 146 4.96 6.21 -0.26
CA PHE A 146 5.89 6.06 -1.39
C PHE A 146 6.82 4.86 -1.17
N TYR A 147 6.85 3.95 -2.14
CA TYR A 147 7.61 2.69 -2.08
C TYR A 147 8.10 2.29 -3.48
N LYS A 148 9.35 1.85 -3.59
CA LYS A 148 9.99 1.41 -4.85
C LYS A 148 9.79 2.37 -6.04
N GLY A 149 9.74 3.67 -5.78
CA GLY A 149 9.61 4.70 -6.83
C GLY A 149 8.18 4.95 -7.31
N ALA A 150 7.17 4.37 -6.65
CA ALA A 150 5.77 4.58 -6.95
C ALA A 150 5.00 4.96 -5.68
N TYR A 151 3.91 5.71 -5.85
CA TYR A 151 2.90 5.80 -4.79
C TYR A 151 2.22 4.44 -4.67
N MET A 152 2.15 3.90 -3.45
CA MET A 152 1.36 2.70 -3.19
C MET A 152 -0.11 3.06 -3.29
N MET A 153 -0.73 2.83 -4.46
CA MET A 153 -2.17 3.06 -4.69
C MET A 153 -2.99 1.77 -4.81
N LEU A 154 -2.35 0.58 -4.83
CA LEU A 154 -3.03 -0.66 -5.20
C LEU A 154 -4.06 -1.13 -4.17
N THR A 155 -3.82 -0.87 -2.88
CA THR A 155 -4.74 -1.32 -1.82
C THR A 155 -5.97 -0.43 -1.68
N GLN A 156 -5.92 0.83 -2.14
CA GLN A 156 -6.98 1.82 -1.90
C GLN A 156 -7.89 2.06 -3.10
N SER A 157 -7.36 2.19 -4.33
CA SER A 157 -8.23 2.38 -5.50
C SER A 157 -9.26 1.25 -5.66
N LEU A 158 -8.87 0.04 -5.25
CA LEU A 158 -9.75 -1.12 -5.25
C LEU A 158 -10.65 -1.20 -3.98
N ARG A 159 -10.23 -0.66 -2.82
CA ARG A 159 -11.09 -0.49 -1.63
C ARG A 159 -12.15 0.58 -1.84
N GLU A 160 -11.82 1.68 -2.51
CA GLU A 160 -12.75 2.76 -2.87
C GLU A 160 -13.74 2.30 -3.95
N LEU A 161 -13.30 1.50 -4.94
CA LEU A 161 -14.22 0.86 -5.88
C LEU A 161 -15.16 -0.14 -5.17
N ALA A 162 -14.65 -0.91 -4.20
CA ALA A 162 -15.46 -1.83 -3.40
C ALA A 162 -16.43 -1.07 -2.46
N ALA A 163 -15.99 0.01 -1.82
CA ALA A 163 -16.79 0.83 -0.92
C ALA A 163 -17.81 1.72 -1.64
N SER A 164 -17.55 2.12 -2.89
CA SER A 164 -18.47 2.90 -3.73
C SER A 164 -19.53 2.04 -4.44
N GLY A 165 -19.54 0.71 -4.22
CA GLY A 165 -20.45 -0.22 -4.88
C GLY A 165 -20.23 -0.35 -6.40
N LYS A 166 -19.16 0.25 -6.95
CA LYS A 166 -18.82 0.19 -8.37
C LYS A 166 -18.06 -1.09 -8.75
N LEU A 167 -17.45 -1.76 -7.78
CA LEU A 167 -16.91 -3.10 -7.97
C LEU A 167 -18.01 -4.12 -7.70
N ASP A 168 -18.78 -4.46 -8.73
CA ASP A 168 -19.73 -5.57 -8.67
C ASP A 168 -18.98 -6.88 -8.30
N SER A 169 -19.55 -7.67 -7.38
CA SER A 169 -18.99 -8.95 -6.94
C SER A 169 -18.72 -9.90 -8.11
N VAL A 170 -19.50 -9.76 -9.18
CA VAL A 170 -19.33 -10.48 -10.44
C VAL A 170 -17.97 -10.19 -11.10
N HIS A 171 -17.56 -8.92 -11.19
CA HIS A 171 -16.30 -8.53 -11.81
C HIS A 171 -15.10 -8.90 -10.93
N LEU A 172 -15.25 -8.79 -9.60
CA LEU A 172 -14.21 -9.22 -8.65
C LEU A 172 -13.98 -10.73 -8.73
N ASP A 173 -15.05 -11.53 -8.80
CA ASP A 173 -14.98 -12.97 -9.02
C ASP A 173 -14.31 -13.32 -10.35
N GLN A 174 -14.65 -12.61 -11.43
CA GLN A 174 -14.04 -12.82 -12.74
C GLN A 174 -12.54 -12.55 -12.72
N ALA A 175 -12.12 -11.41 -12.16
CA ALA A 175 -10.71 -11.08 -12.01
C ALA A 175 -9.99 -12.12 -11.14
N ARG A 176 -10.61 -12.55 -10.04
CA ARG A 176 -10.08 -13.61 -9.17
C ARG A 176 -9.88 -14.91 -9.91
N ARG A 177 -10.85 -15.35 -10.70
CA ARG A 177 -10.76 -16.58 -11.48
C ARG A 177 -9.62 -16.51 -12.48
N LEU A 178 -9.56 -15.44 -13.28
CA LEU A 178 -8.52 -15.27 -14.30
C LEU A 178 -7.11 -15.27 -13.71
N ILE A 179 -6.90 -14.50 -12.63
CA ILE A 179 -5.59 -14.39 -11.99
C ILE A 179 -5.19 -15.72 -11.34
N ASN A 180 -6.09 -16.37 -10.60
CA ASN A 180 -5.77 -17.63 -9.94
C ASN A 180 -5.55 -18.79 -10.93
N CYS A 181 -6.30 -18.86 -12.04
CA CYS A 181 -6.04 -19.84 -13.08
C CYS A 181 -4.66 -19.62 -13.74
N MET A 182 -4.29 -18.37 -14.03
CA MET A 182 -2.97 -18.05 -14.58
C MET A 182 -1.84 -18.43 -13.62
N LEU A 183 -1.98 -18.10 -12.32
CA LEU A 183 -1.01 -18.46 -11.28
C LEU A 183 -0.91 -19.97 -11.09
N LEU A 184 -2.04 -20.68 -11.10
CA LEU A 184 -2.06 -22.13 -10.99
C LEU A 184 -1.34 -22.81 -12.15
N ARG A 185 -1.54 -22.33 -13.38
CA ARG A 185 -0.84 -22.83 -14.57
C ARG A 185 0.67 -22.64 -14.43
N LEU A 186 1.12 -21.48 -13.95
CA LEU A 186 2.53 -21.24 -13.65
C LEU A 186 3.03 -22.12 -12.50
N ALA A 187 2.22 -22.35 -11.46
CA ALA A 187 2.60 -23.21 -10.34
C ALA A 187 2.76 -24.68 -10.76
N CYS A 188 1.95 -25.18 -11.69
CA CYS A 188 2.15 -26.51 -12.29
C CYS A 188 3.49 -26.60 -13.05
N GLN A 189 3.93 -25.50 -13.66
CA GLN A 189 5.17 -25.44 -14.43
C GLN A 189 6.40 -25.24 -13.54
N ASN A 190 6.32 -24.34 -12.55
CA ASN A 190 7.47 -23.83 -11.81
C ASN A 190 7.58 -24.40 -10.39
N GLY A 191 6.48 -24.93 -9.83
CA GLY A 191 6.42 -25.36 -8.44
C GLY A 191 7.44 -26.46 -8.11
N SER A 192 8.01 -26.36 -6.92
CA SER A 192 8.88 -27.38 -6.35
C SER A 192 8.09 -28.39 -5.51
N PRO A 193 8.67 -29.57 -5.22
CA PRO A 193 8.07 -30.50 -4.27
C PRO A 193 7.78 -29.86 -2.89
N GLU A 194 8.68 -28.99 -2.40
CA GLU A 194 8.50 -28.30 -1.13
C GLU A 194 7.29 -27.35 -1.14
N ASP A 195 7.05 -26.67 -2.27
CA ASP A 195 5.86 -25.83 -2.45
C ASP A 195 4.58 -26.67 -2.35
N PHE A 196 4.56 -27.83 -3.01
CA PHE A 196 3.41 -28.74 -2.99
C PHE A 196 3.18 -29.36 -1.61
N ASP A 197 4.24 -29.68 -0.88
CA ASP A 197 4.14 -30.17 0.50
C ASP A 197 3.61 -29.09 1.45
N ALA A 198 3.97 -27.81 1.23
CA ALA A 198 3.39 -26.71 1.98
C ALA A 198 1.88 -26.57 1.73
N ILE A 199 1.44 -26.71 0.46
CA ILE A 199 0.02 -26.71 0.10
C ILE A 199 -0.69 -27.91 0.74
N GLU A 200 -0.10 -29.11 0.73
CA GLU A 200 -0.66 -30.31 1.34
C GLU A 200 -0.90 -30.13 2.85
N ARG A 201 0.10 -29.60 3.56
CA ARG A 201 -0.01 -29.30 5.00
C ARG A 201 -1.15 -28.31 5.27
N ASN A 202 -1.23 -27.24 4.48
CA ASN A 202 -2.30 -26.26 4.62
C ASN A 202 -3.70 -26.87 4.36
N ILE A 203 -3.87 -27.74 3.36
CA ILE A 203 -5.14 -28.42 3.13
C ILE A 203 -5.55 -29.28 4.33
N ALA A 204 -4.60 -29.98 4.95
CA ALA A 204 -4.85 -30.75 6.17
C ALA A 204 -5.25 -29.85 7.36
N GLU A 205 -4.64 -28.68 7.51
CA GLU A 205 -5.04 -27.69 8.51
C GLU A 205 -6.49 -27.21 8.30
N ILE A 206 -6.87 -26.88 7.06
CA ILE A 206 -8.25 -26.46 6.73
C ILE A 206 -9.27 -27.53 7.14
N GLU A 207 -8.95 -28.81 6.90
CA GLU A 207 -9.83 -29.93 7.27
C GLU A 207 -9.93 -30.11 8.79
N ASN A 208 -8.83 -29.91 9.51
CA ASN A 208 -8.74 -30.16 10.95
C ASN A 208 -9.23 -28.99 11.82
N TYR A 209 -9.24 -27.76 11.33
CA TYR A 209 -9.77 -26.63 12.10
C TYR A 209 -11.26 -26.80 12.36
N SER A 210 -11.66 -26.83 13.63
CA SER A 210 -13.07 -26.82 14.06
C SER A 210 -13.70 -25.43 14.00
N ASP A 211 -12.88 -24.38 14.20
CA ASP A 211 -13.29 -22.98 14.19
C ASP A 211 -13.38 -22.40 12.77
N ALA A 212 -14.47 -21.67 12.51
CA ALA A 212 -14.76 -21.10 11.20
C ALA A 212 -13.81 -19.95 10.82
N ALA A 213 -13.30 -19.19 11.79
CA ALA A 213 -12.39 -18.07 11.50
C ALA A 213 -11.00 -18.60 11.10
N HIS A 214 -10.45 -19.56 11.85
CA HIS A 214 -9.18 -20.20 11.49
C HIS A 214 -9.27 -20.95 10.16
N ARG A 215 -10.40 -21.65 9.90
CA ARG A 215 -10.61 -22.31 8.60
C ARG A 215 -10.68 -21.33 7.43
N ALA A 216 -11.27 -20.14 7.65
CA ALA A 216 -11.32 -19.09 6.64
C ALA A 216 -9.92 -18.51 6.35
N GLU A 217 -9.12 -18.23 7.37
CA GLU A 217 -7.74 -17.75 7.19
C GLU A 217 -6.87 -18.80 6.48
N ALA A 218 -6.96 -20.06 6.90
CA ALA A 218 -6.26 -21.16 6.24
C ALA A 218 -6.70 -21.35 4.78
N SER A 219 -7.97 -21.09 4.46
CA SER A 219 -8.49 -21.10 3.08
C SER A 219 -7.94 -19.95 2.22
N ILE A 220 -7.62 -18.81 2.81
CA ILE A 220 -6.93 -17.70 2.13
C ILE A 220 -5.47 -18.10 1.87
N GLU A 221 -4.83 -18.71 2.87
CA GLU A 221 -3.44 -19.16 2.80
C GLU A 221 -3.20 -20.17 1.68
N PHE A 222 -4.16 -21.07 1.39
CA PHE A 222 -4.11 -21.97 0.25
C PHE A 222 -3.79 -21.24 -1.07
N PHE A 223 -4.48 -20.14 -1.36
CA PHE A 223 -4.26 -19.37 -2.60
C PHE A 223 -2.93 -18.62 -2.58
N ARG A 224 -2.47 -18.19 -1.40
CA ARG A 224 -1.15 -17.57 -1.23
C ARG A 224 -0.04 -18.57 -1.56
N LEU A 225 -0.16 -19.81 -1.07
CA LEU A 225 0.82 -20.87 -1.35
C LEU A 225 0.85 -21.26 -2.84
N VAL A 226 -0.31 -21.37 -3.49
CA VAL A 226 -0.38 -21.57 -4.96
C VAL A 226 0.29 -20.41 -5.71
N THR A 227 0.08 -19.17 -5.25
CA THR A 227 0.70 -17.98 -5.84
C THR A 227 2.22 -18.00 -5.72
N LEU A 228 2.75 -18.39 -4.55
CA LEU A 228 4.20 -18.50 -4.33
C LEU A 228 4.82 -19.60 -5.19
N ALA A 229 4.14 -20.75 -5.31
CA ALA A 229 4.57 -21.87 -6.16
C ALA A 229 4.66 -21.49 -7.66
N ALA A 230 4.06 -20.38 -8.09
CA ALA A 230 4.19 -19.86 -9.45
C ALA A 230 5.58 -19.27 -9.74
N HIS A 231 6.39 -18.97 -8.72
CA HIS A 231 7.73 -18.35 -8.82
C HIS A 231 7.76 -17.13 -9.76
N ASN A 232 6.74 -16.26 -9.66
CA ASN A 232 6.61 -15.04 -10.45
C ASN A 232 6.32 -13.84 -9.53
N GLU A 233 7.37 -13.10 -9.17
CA GLU A 233 7.30 -11.98 -8.22
C GLU A 233 6.33 -10.87 -8.64
N VAL A 234 6.15 -10.64 -9.95
CA VAL A 234 5.22 -9.61 -10.46
C VAL A 234 3.78 -10.03 -10.21
N LEU A 235 3.43 -11.28 -10.52
CA LEU A 235 2.07 -11.79 -10.33
C LEU A 235 1.73 -12.01 -8.85
N VAL A 236 2.72 -12.30 -8.00
CA VAL A 236 2.54 -12.36 -6.54
C VAL A 236 1.98 -11.04 -6.00
N VAL A 237 2.58 -9.90 -6.39
CA VAL A 237 2.12 -8.58 -5.94
C VAL A 237 0.67 -8.29 -6.39
N VAL A 238 0.31 -8.70 -7.61
CA VAL A 238 -1.05 -8.54 -8.14
C VAL A 238 -2.04 -9.41 -7.34
N ALA A 239 -1.69 -10.66 -7.04
CA ALA A 239 -2.52 -11.60 -6.30
C ALA A 239 -2.71 -11.19 -4.83
N GLU A 240 -1.67 -10.68 -4.18
CA GLU A 240 -1.72 -10.18 -2.80
C GLU A 240 -2.64 -8.97 -2.68
N THR A 241 -2.61 -8.08 -3.68
CA THR A 241 -3.54 -6.95 -3.75
C THR A 241 -4.99 -7.43 -3.80
N LEU A 242 -5.28 -8.40 -4.68
CA LEU A 242 -6.61 -8.98 -4.79
C LEU A 242 -7.05 -9.69 -3.51
N THR A 243 -6.14 -10.42 -2.87
CA THR A 243 -6.38 -11.12 -1.60
C THR A 243 -6.73 -10.14 -0.49
N THR A 244 -6.05 -8.99 -0.44
CA THR A 244 -6.33 -7.94 0.55
C THR A 244 -7.74 -7.36 0.38
N LEU A 245 -8.22 -7.22 -0.86
CA LEU A 245 -9.57 -6.76 -1.15
C LEU A 245 -10.63 -7.79 -0.77
N LEU A 246 -10.37 -9.05 -1.11
CA LEU A 246 -11.25 -10.15 -0.73
C LEU A 246 -11.38 -10.26 0.79
N ARG A 247 -10.28 -10.07 1.54
CA ARG A 247 -10.32 -10.04 3.01
C ARG A 247 -11.27 -8.96 3.53
N HIS A 248 -11.31 -7.79 2.88
CA HIS A 248 -12.22 -6.71 3.25
C HIS A 248 -13.69 -7.04 2.95
N VAL A 249 -13.99 -7.63 1.79
CA VAL A 249 -15.35 -8.10 1.44
C VAL A 249 -15.80 -9.25 2.34
N LEU A 250 -14.89 -10.18 2.66
CA LEU A 250 -15.16 -11.29 3.58
C LEU A 250 -15.34 -10.82 5.03
N GLN A 251 -14.79 -9.66 5.41
CA GLN A 251 -14.96 -9.06 6.74
C GLN A 251 -16.38 -8.52 6.96
N THR A 252 -17.06 -8.08 5.90
CA THR A 252 -18.43 -7.56 5.94
C THR A 252 -19.49 -8.65 5.78
N ASP A 253 -19.18 -9.80 5.18
CA ASP A 253 -20.12 -10.93 5.04
C ASP A 253 -19.56 -12.23 5.68
N ALA A 254 -20.10 -12.58 6.86
CA ALA A 254 -19.70 -13.76 7.62
C ALA A 254 -20.18 -15.08 6.99
N THR A 255 -21.13 -15.06 6.06
CA THR A 255 -21.70 -16.28 5.44
C THR A 255 -20.77 -16.95 4.43
N LEU A 256 -19.75 -16.23 3.98
CA LEU A 256 -18.70 -16.69 3.06
C LEU A 256 -17.54 -17.42 3.79
N ARG A 257 -17.55 -17.45 5.12
CA ARG A 257 -16.44 -17.97 5.92
C ARG A 257 -16.61 -19.47 6.18
N ALA A 258 -15.61 -20.24 5.71
CA ALA A 258 -15.46 -21.69 5.87
C ALA A 258 -16.42 -22.57 5.03
N ARG A 259 -15.87 -23.22 3.99
CA ARG A 259 -16.57 -24.17 3.10
C ARG A 259 -15.84 -25.53 3.13
N PRO A 260 -16.09 -26.38 4.13
CA PRO A 260 -15.39 -27.67 4.28
C PRO A 260 -15.63 -28.61 3.10
N GLU A 261 -16.75 -28.49 2.40
CA GLU A 261 -17.07 -29.26 1.19
C GLU A 261 -16.11 -29.00 0.02
N LEU A 262 -15.31 -27.91 0.07
CA LEU A 262 -14.33 -27.58 -0.94
C LEU A 262 -12.95 -28.23 -0.69
N VAL A 263 -12.73 -28.85 0.47
CA VAL A 263 -11.46 -29.55 0.78
C VAL A 263 -11.14 -30.64 -0.26
N PRO A 264 -12.09 -31.50 -0.69
CA PRO A 264 -11.82 -32.47 -1.75
C PRO A 264 -11.36 -31.84 -3.07
N VAL A 265 -11.93 -30.69 -3.45
CA VAL A 265 -11.55 -29.99 -4.68
C VAL A 265 -10.11 -29.47 -4.59
N ARG A 266 -9.71 -28.92 -3.44
CA ARG A 266 -8.31 -28.49 -3.21
C ARG A 266 -7.31 -29.64 -3.33
N ARG A 267 -7.66 -30.82 -2.84
CA ARG A 267 -6.83 -32.03 -2.97
C ARG A 267 -6.64 -32.43 -4.43
N LYS A 268 -7.69 -32.37 -5.24
CA LYS A 268 -7.59 -32.65 -6.69
C LYS A 268 -6.74 -31.61 -7.42
N ILE A 269 -6.91 -30.33 -7.09
CA ILE A 269 -6.05 -29.26 -7.65
C ILE A 269 -4.57 -29.58 -7.36
N LEU A 270 -4.23 -29.90 -6.10
CA LEU A 270 -2.86 -30.27 -5.73
C LEU A 270 -2.36 -31.53 -6.44
N ALA A 271 -3.21 -32.54 -6.63
CA ALA A 271 -2.85 -33.76 -7.36
C ALA A 271 -2.44 -33.43 -8.81
N HIS A 272 -3.25 -32.64 -9.52
CA HIS A 272 -2.94 -32.20 -10.88
C HIS A 272 -1.73 -31.26 -10.95
N MET A 273 -1.50 -30.42 -9.92
CA MET A 273 -0.26 -29.64 -9.82
C MET A 273 0.98 -30.54 -9.74
N ARG A 274 0.93 -31.62 -8.94
CA ARG A 274 2.03 -32.60 -8.84
C ARG A 274 2.23 -33.39 -10.13
N GLU A 275 1.15 -33.69 -10.85
CA GLU A 275 1.18 -34.32 -12.18
C GLU A 275 1.66 -33.35 -13.27
N ARG A 276 1.78 -32.06 -12.96
CA ARG A 276 2.09 -30.97 -13.90
C ARG A 276 1.08 -30.90 -15.05
N ASP A 277 -0.19 -31.16 -14.75
CA ASP A 277 -1.32 -31.02 -15.68
C ASP A 277 -2.07 -29.70 -15.40
N PRO A 278 -1.69 -28.60 -16.06
CA PRO A 278 -2.32 -27.31 -15.83
C PRO A 278 -3.78 -27.26 -16.30
N ASP A 279 -4.17 -28.06 -17.28
CA ASP A 279 -5.51 -28.01 -17.85
C ASP A 279 -6.51 -28.71 -16.92
N ALA A 280 -6.13 -29.87 -16.36
CA ALA A 280 -6.93 -30.55 -15.33
C ALA A 280 -6.99 -29.73 -14.03
N ALA A 281 -5.87 -29.15 -13.59
CA ALA A 281 -5.82 -28.28 -12.42
C ALA A 281 -6.73 -27.05 -12.58
N GLU A 282 -6.73 -26.42 -13.76
CA GLU A 282 -7.58 -25.28 -14.08
C GLU A 282 -9.08 -25.64 -14.11
N ALA A 283 -9.42 -26.83 -14.61
CA ALA A 283 -10.79 -27.34 -14.59
C ALA A 283 -11.32 -27.50 -13.15
N GLU A 284 -10.51 -28.06 -12.25
CA GLU A 284 -10.87 -28.20 -10.83
C GLU A 284 -10.91 -26.85 -10.09
N MET A 285 -10.00 -25.92 -10.40
CA MET A 285 -10.03 -24.55 -9.87
C MET A 285 -11.27 -23.76 -10.34
N SER A 286 -11.66 -23.96 -11.60
CA SER A 286 -12.91 -23.42 -12.14
C SER A 286 -14.12 -23.97 -11.40
N HIS A 287 -14.16 -25.28 -11.16
CA HIS A 287 -15.22 -25.93 -10.41
C HIS A 287 -15.30 -25.42 -8.95
N TYR A 288 -14.14 -25.17 -8.33
CA TYR A 288 -14.04 -24.58 -7.00
C TYR A 288 -14.75 -23.21 -6.93
N PHE A 289 -14.50 -22.32 -7.91
CA PHE A 289 -15.15 -21.00 -7.95
C PHE A 289 -16.65 -21.08 -8.21
N ASP A 290 -17.10 -22.01 -9.05
CA ASP A 290 -18.53 -22.21 -9.31
C ASP A 290 -19.28 -22.68 -8.04
N GLN A 291 -18.67 -23.56 -7.24
CA GLN A 291 -19.23 -24.00 -5.95
C GLN A 291 -19.26 -22.90 -4.89
N LEU A 292 -18.26 -22.00 -4.88
CA LEU A 292 -18.26 -20.82 -4.02
C LEU A 292 -19.48 -19.95 -4.31
N ARG A 293 -19.73 -19.63 -5.58
CA ARG A 293 -20.83 -18.76 -6.02
C ARG A 293 -22.22 -19.37 -5.76
N ARG A 294 -22.42 -20.66 -6.04
CA ARG A 294 -23.71 -21.34 -5.78
C ARG A 294 -24.12 -21.31 -4.31
N GLY A 295 -23.15 -21.42 -3.40
CA GLY A 295 -23.42 -21.32 -1.96
C GLY A 295 -23.78 -19.92 -1.47
N ALA A 296 -23.36 -18.86 -2.17
CA ALA A 296 -23.75 -17.49 -1.89
C ALA A 296 -25.18 -17.19 -2.38
N ALA A 297 -25.49 -17.53 -3.63
CA ALA A 297 -26.81 -17.28 -4.24
C ALA A 297 -27.96 -18.07 -3.60
N ALA A 298 -27.70 -19.30 -3.12
CA ALA A 298 -28.72 -20.10 -2.43
C ALA A 298 -29.13 -19.53 -1.05
N ARG A 299 -28.33 -18.62 -0.48
CA ARG A 299 -28.55 -18.03 0.86
C ARG A 299 -29.22 -16.66 0.80
N GLU A 300 -29.07 -15.90 -0.28
CA GLU A 300 -29.83 -14.66 -0.54
C GLU A 300 -31.34 -14.89 -0.75
N VAL A 301 -31.73 -16.10 -1.18
CA VAL A 301 -33.15 -16.47 -1.40
C VAL A 301 -33.85 -16.92 -0.10
N HIS A 302 -33.11 -17.03 1.01
CA HIS A 302 -33.62 -17.52 2.31
C HIS A 302 -33.40 -16.51 3.46
N ALA A 303 -32.99 -15.28 3.16
CA ALA A 303 -32.92 -14.14 4.08
C ALA A 303 -34.03 -13.14 3.77
#